data_AF-A0A258LGT6-F1
#
_entry.id   AF-A0A258LGT6-F1
#
_cell.length_a   1.000
_cell.length_b   1.000
_cell.length_c   1.000
_cell.angle_alpha   90.00
_cell.angle_beta   90.00
_cell.angle_gamma   90.00
#
_symmetry.space_group_name_H-M   'P 1'
#
loop_
_entity.id
_entity.type
_entity.pdbx_description
1 polymer ?
#
loop_
_entity_poly.entity_id
_entity_poly.type
_entity_poly.pdbx_seq_one_letter_code
_entity_poly.pdbx_strand_id
1 'polypeptide(L)'
;NPQAITRIPQNEKARLVENSGLKFPHSQHVGKVQGPNGIWDVRELSCTTCHAAVGKEMRFTPLSFKNNCSSCHADQLTVGANELKLSVPHGNEESVFNMLKLNAPKQFSAYSDTLKTNGCAYCHNIVESKAGDAVPWRTAPLNVNDDWFSKAQFNHGAHRTQQCISCHKVEDSESSADVAIPDRKSCLQCHSGNKPKHKRIASNCMSCHNFHQAHRGDALNTGEKISDKDVDVLLSINKQPK
;
A
#
# COMPACT_ATOMS: atom_id res chain seq x y z
N ASN A 1 -0.39 4.96 -21.81
CA ASN A 1 -1.19 6.13 -21.36
C ASN A 1 -0.99 6.27 -19.85
N PRO A 2 -0.01 7.05 -19.37
CA PRO A 2 0.21 7.15 -17.93
C PRO A 2 -1.02 7.81 -17.30
N GLN A 3 -1.63 7.13 -16.34
CA GLN A 3 -2.80 7.63 -15.62
C GLN A 3 -2.56 9.07 -15.15
N ALA A 4 -3.55 9.94 -15.32
CA ALA A 4 -3.45 11.35 -14.97
C ALA A 4 -3.10 11.49 -13.48
N ILE A 5 -1.86 11.88 -13.18
CA ILE A 5 -1.41 12.15 -11.81
C ILE A 5 -2.20 13.36 -11.30
N THR A 6 -3.05 13.14 -10.31
CA THR A 6 -3.78 14.22 -9.63
C THR A 6 -2.95 14.73 -8.45
N ARG A 7 -2.72 16.04 -8.39
CA ARG A 7 -2.06 16.68 -7.25
C ARG A 7 -3.11 17.11 -6.25
N ILE A 8 -3.06 16.57 -5.04
CA ILE A 8 -3.98 16.88 -3.95
C ILE A 8 -3.17 17.52 -2.82
N PRO A 9 -3.48 18.76 -2.39
CA PRO A 9 -2.87 19.35 -1.22
C PRO A 9 -3.12 18.50 0.04
N GLN A 10 -2.10 18.29 0.87
CA GLN A 10 -2.22 17.40 2.04
C GLN A 10 -3.16 17.91 3.14
N ASN A 11 -3.51 19.20 3.11
CA ASN A 11 -4.50 19.82 3.99
C ASN A 11 -5.94 19.64 3.46
N GLU A 12 -6.14 19.26 2.20
CA GLU A 12 -7.47 18.94 1.64
C GLU A 12 -7.86 17.50 2.01
N LYS A 13 -8.08 17.23 3.30
CA LYS A 13 -8.35 15.89 3.83
C LYS A 13 -9.54 15.19 3.17
N ALA A 14 -10.58 15.93 2.77
CA ALA A 14 -11.74 15.38 2.07
C ALA A 14 -11.40 14.79 0.68
N ARG A 15 -10.30 15.24 0.06
CA ARG A 15 -9.82 14.75 -1.24
C ARG A 15 -8.63 13.80 -1.10
N LEU A 16 -7.82 13.96 -0.06
CA LEU A 16 -6.69 13.08 0.25
C LEU A 16 -7.20 11.83 0.96
N VAL A 17 -7.84 10.96 0.20
CA VAL A 17 -8.41 9.70 0.67
C VAL A 17 -7.88 8.54 -0.16
N GLU A 18 -7.52 7.45 0.50
CA GLU A 18 -7.21 6.18 -0.14
C GLU A 18 -8.52 5.50 -0.56
N ASN A 19 -8.55 4.94 -1.77
CA ASN A 19 -9.70 4.22 -2.32
C ASN A 19 -9.34 2.76 -2.52
N SER A 20 -8.89 2.12 -1.44
CA SER A 20 -8.36 0.75 -1.48
C SER A 20 -9.40 -0.33 -1.70
N GLY A 21 -10.70 -0.04 -1.46
CA GLY A 21 -11.76 -1.05 -1.47
C GLY A 21 -11.79 -1.93 -0.21
N LEU A 22 -10.83 -1.77 0.71
CA LEU A 22 -10.79 -2.44 2.02
C LEU A 22 -11.43 -1.60 3.11
N LYS A 23 -11.78 -2.24 4.21
CA LYS A 23 -12.06 -1.69 5.53
C LYS A 23 -10.96 -2.19 6.46
N PHE A 24 -10.05 -1.30 6.81
CA PHE A 24 -8.89 -1.67 7.63
C PHE A 24 -8.43 -0.49 8.50
N PRO A 25 -8.91 -0.40 9.74
CA PRO A 25 -8.42 0.59 10.72
C PRO A 25 -7.07 0.12 11.30
N HIS A 26 -6.01 0.92 11.15
CA HIS A 26 -4.72 0.60 11.76
C HIS A 26 -4.80 0.66 13.30
N SER A 27 -5.63 1.53 13.87
CA SER A 27 -5.87 1.65 15.32
C SER A 27 -6.25 0.31 15.98
N GLN A 28 -6.87 -0.61 15.22
CA GLN A 28 -7.26 -1.94 15.69
C GLN A 28 -6.23 -3.05 15.39
N HIS A 29 -5.18 -2.74 14.63
CA HIS A 29 -4.21 -3.70 14.10
C HIS A 29 -2.74 -3.35 14.42
N VAL A 30 -2.51 -2.42 15.33
CA VAL A 30 -1.17 -2.07 15.85
C VAL A 30 -1.16 -2.08 17.37
N GLY A 31 0.00 -2.40 17.95
CA GLY A 31 0.14 -2.53 19.39
C GLY A 31 -0.47 -3.83 19.92
N LYS A 32 -1.08 -3.79 21.11
CA LYS A 32 -1.74 -4.95 21.72
C LYS A 32 -3.14 -5.15 21.16
N VAL A 33 -3.31 -6.25 20.43
CA VAL A 33 -4.59 -6.62 19.81
C VAL A 33 -5.06 -7.99 20.30
N GLN A 34 -6.37 -8.22 20.22
CA GLN A 34 -6.95 -9.52 20.48
C GLN A 34 -6.73 -10.44 19.26
N GLY A 35 -6.15 -11.61 19.49
CA GLY A 35 -5.97 -12.67 18.52
C GLY A 35 -7.22 -13.54 18.33
N PRO A 36 -7.16 -14.50 17.39
CA PRO A 36 -8.29 -15.36 17.04
C PRO A 36 -8.81 -16.24 18.18
N ASN A 37 -7.98 -16.55 19.20
CA ASN A 37 -8.36 -17.48 20.26
C ASN A 37 -9.05 -16.80 21.46
N GLY A 38 -9.61 -15.61 21.26
CA GLY A 38 -10.37 -14.88 22.29
C GLY A 38 -9.53 -13.92 23.12
N ILE A 39 -10.13 -13.38 24.19
CA ILE A 39 -9.60 -12.24 24.96
C ILE A 39 -8.23 -12.50 25.62
N TRP A 40 -7.88 -13.77 25.83
CA TRP A 40 -6.60 -14.16 26.43
C TRP A 40 -5.46 -14.34 25.41
N ASP A 41 -5.77 -14.41 24.11
CA ASP A 41 -4.78 -14.39 23.03
C ASP A 41 -4.43 -12.93 22.72
N VAL A 42 -3.57 -12.31 23.54
CA VAL A 42 -3.11 -10.95 23.28
C VAL A 42 -1.85 -11.01 22.42
N ARG A 43 -1.88 -10.35 21.26
CA ARG A 43 -0.76 -10.28 20.33
C ARG A 43 -0.24 -8.85 20.27
N GLU A 44 1.09 -8.71 20.30
CA GLU A 44 1.75 -7.44 20.04
C GLU A 44 2.08 -7.37 18.54
N LEU A 45 1.43 -6.46 17.82
CA LEU A 45 1.65 -6.25 16.40
C LEU A 45 2.45 -4.97 16.17
N SER A 46 3.63 -5.16 15.59
CA SER A 46 4.49 -4.07 15.13
C SER A 46 4.22 -3.71 13.67
N CYS A 47 4.69 -2.55 13.22
CA CYS A 47 4.62 -2.15 11.81
C CYS A 47 5.18 -3.24 10.87
N THR A 48 6.27 -3.88 11.28
CA THR A 48 6.98 -4.92 10.52
C THR A 48 6.27 -6.26 10.49
N THR A 49 5.22 -6.45 11.30
CA THR A 49 4.40 -7.67 11.24
C THR A 49 3.64 -7.76 9.91
N CYS A 50 3.24 -6.61 9.35
CA CYS A 50 2.55 -6.53 8.06
C CYS A 50 3.46 -5.98 6.95
N HIS A 51 4.23 -4.93 7.24
CA HIS A 51 5.05 -4.26 6.22
C HIS A 51 6.45 -4.85 6.13
N ALA A 52 6.71 -5.56 5.03
CA ALA A 52 8.03 -6.09 4.72
C ALA A 52 8.84 -5.11 3.85
N ALA A 53 9.94 -4.62 4.39
CA ALA A 53 10.88 -3.79 3.65
C ALA A 53 11.78 -4.64 2.73
N VAL A 54 12.03 -4.16 1.52
CA VAL A 54 12.81 -4.82 0.47
C VAL A 54 13.80 -3.87 -0.17
N GLY A 55 14.96 -4.42 -0.52
CA GLY A 55 16.03 -3.71 -1.22
C GLY A 55 16.75 -2.67 -0.35
N LYS A 56 17.72 -1.98 -0.95
CA LYS A 56 18.61 -1.03 -0.25
C LYS A 56 17.88 0.21 0.26
N GLU A 57 16.85 0.66 -0.44
CA GLU A 57 16.06 1.83 -0.02
C GLU A 57 14.98 1.49 1.01
N MET A 58 14.80 0.22 1.35
CA MET A 58 13.72 -0.28 2.21
C MET A 58 12.34 0.16 1.71
N ARG A 59 12.05 -0.08 0.43
CA ARG A 59 10.67 0.05 -0.11
C ARG A 59 9.81 -1.08 0.46
N PHE A 60 8.49 -0.97 0.43
CA PHE A 60 7.60 -1.99 0.99
C PHE A 60 6.93 -2.81 -0.12
N THR A 61 6.82 -4.12 0.08
CA THR A 61 6.02 -4.97 -0.82
C THR A 61 4.52 -4.71 -0.63
N PRO A 62 3.70 -4.93 -1.67
CA PRO A 62 2.26 -5.03 -1.51
C PRO A 62 1.88 -6.09 -0.47
N LEU A 63 0.82 -5.81 0.28
CA LEU A 63 0.25 -6.76 1.24
C LEU A 63 -0.56 -7.83 0.52
N SER A 64 -0.65 -9.01 1.12
CA SER A 64 -1.50 -10.10 0.63
C SER A 64 -2.20 -10.79 1.80
N PHE A 65 -3.43 -11.26 1.57
CA PHE A 65 -4.18 -11.96 2.61
C PHE A 65 -3.41 -13.16 3.16
N LYS A 66 -2.81 -13.97 2.27
CA LYS A 66 -2.05 -15.16 2.63
C LYS A 66 -0.93 -14.85 3.62
N ASN A 67 -0.16 -13.78 3.39
CA ASN A 67 1.03 -13.51 4.19
C ASN A 67 0.75 -12.63 5.42
N ASN A 68 -0.31 -11.82 5.37
CA ASN A 68 -0.50 -10.74 6.36
C ASN A 68 -1.78 -10.88 7.20
N CYS A 69 -2.75 -11.67 6.74
CA CYS A 69 -4.07 -11.74 7.38
C CYS A 69 -4.39 -13.15 7.89
N SER A 70 -4.03 -14.18 7.11
CA SER A 70 -4.42 -15.59 7.35
C SER A 70 -3.95 -16.18 8.68
N SER A 71 -2.91 -15.59 9.31
CA SER A 71 -2.39 -16.04 10.60
C SER A 71 -3.31 -15.72 11.79
N CYS A 72 -4.24 -14.78 11.59
CA CYS A 72 -5.22 -14.35 12.60
C CYS A 72 -6.66 -14.43 12.09
N HIS A 73 -6.92 -14.18 10.80
CA HIS A 73 -8.24 -14.23 10.21
C HIS A 73 -8.43 -15.53 9.42
N ALA A 74 -9.55 -16.21 9.70
CA ALA A 74 -9.90 -17.45 9.01
C ALA A 74 -10.15 -17.22 7.51
N ASP A 75 -9.75 -18.20 6.70
CA ASP A 75 -9.90 -18.22 5.24
C ASP A 75 -10.84 -19.34 4.77
N GLN A 76 -11.62 -19.87 5.72
CA GLN A 76 -12.52 -20.99 5.50
C GLN A 76 -13.96 -20.60 5.74
N LEU A 77 -14.85 -21.03 4.85
CA LEU A 77 -16.30 -20.94 5.00
C LEU A 77 -16.83 -22.33 5.35
N THR A 78 -17.60 -22.44 6.42
CA THR A 78 -18.27 -23.69 6.79
C THR A 78 -19.69 -23.70 6.23
N VAL A 79 -20.05 -24.71 5.43
CA VAL A 79 -21.34 -24.77 4.72
C VAL A 79 -22.03 -26.14 4.82
N GLY A 80 -23.36 -26.13 4.73
CA GLY A 80 -24.21 -27.33 4.76
C GLY A 80 -24.31 -28.00 6.13
N ALA A 81 -25.16 -29.03 6.21
CA ALA A 81 -25.42 -29.78 7.44
C ALA A 81 -24.24 -30.63 7.93
N ASN A 82 -23.26 -30.91 7.05
CA ASN A 82 -22.06 -31.68 7.38
C ASN A 82 -20.85 -30.79 7.73
N GLU A 83 -21.07 -29.48 7.94
CA GLU A 83 -20.01 -28.51 8.24
C GLU A 83 -18.84 -28.59 7.24
N LEU A 84 -19.15 -28.68 5.94
CA LEU A 84 -18.12 -28.73 4.90
C LEU A 84 -17.30 -27.44 4.96
N LYS A 85 -16.01 -27.57 5.30
CA LYS A 85 -15.07 -26.46 5.30
C LYS A 85 -14.57 -26.23 3.88
N LEU A 86 -15.07 -25.19 3.24
CA LEU A 86 -14.57 -24.70 1.97
C LEU A 86 -13.43 -23.72 2.25
N SER A 87 -12.21 -24.05 1.82
CA SER A 87 -11.17 -23.04 1.71
C SER A 87 -11.63 -22.04 0.66
N VAL A 88 -11.85 -20.80 1.09
CA VAL A 88 -12.25 -19.73 0.18
C VAL A 88 -10.96 -19.19 -0.42
N PRO A 89 -10.71 -19.39 -1.72
CA PRO A 89 -9.58 -18.74 -2.34
C PRO A 89 -9.84 -17.24 -2.25
N HIS A 90 -9.06 -16.54 -1.42
CA HIS A 90 -9.04 -15.08 -1.35
C HIS A 90 -8.61 -14.55 -2.73
N GLY A 91 -9.57 -14.47 -3.66
CA GLY A 91 -9.30 -14.11 -5.05
C GLY A 91 -10.42 -14.32 -6.07
N ASN A 92 -11.46 -15.14 -5.82
CA ASN A 92 -12.54 -15.28 -6.82
C ASN A 92 -13.94 -15.50 -6.21
N GLU A 93 -14.74 -14.44 -6.19
CA GLU A 93 -16.13 -14.45 -5.70
C GLU A 93 -17.02 -15.44 -6.44
N GLU A 94 -16.90 -15.50 -7.76
CA GLU A 94 -17.74 -16.34 -8.61
C GLU A 94 -17.54 -17.82 -8.29
N SER A 95 -16.30 -18.23 -8.01
CA SER A 95 -15.95 -19.58 -7.59
C SER A 95 -16.63 -19.94 -6.27
N VAL A 96 -16.65 -19.01 -5.31
CA VAL A 96 -17.34 -19.19 -4.02
C VAL A 96 -18.84 -19.36 -4.25
N PHE A 97 -19.46 -18.48 -5.02
CA PHE A 97 -20.89 -18.58 -5.30
C PHE A 97 -21.25 -19.83 -6.08
N ASN A 98 -20.44 -20.26 -7.05
CA ASN A 98 -20.63 -21.50 -7.78
C ASN A 98 -20.53 -22.70 -6.84
N MET A 99 -19.58 -22.70 -5.90
CA MET A 99 -19.45 -23.75 -4.89
C MET A 99 -20.67 -23.80 -3.95
N LEU A 100 -21.21 -22.65 -3.56
CA LEU A 100 -22.44 -22.56 -2.76
C LEU A 100 -23.65 -23.10 -3.54
N LYS A 101 -23.78 -22.77 -4.83
CA LYS A 101 -24.85 -23.29 -5.70
C LYS A 101 -24.77 -24.82 -5.81
N LEU A 102 -23.55 -25.38 -5.89
CA LEU A 102 -23.34 -26.82 -6.01
C LEU A 102 -23.59 -27.59 -4.70
N ASN A 103 -23.07 -27.11 -3.57
CA ASN A 103 -23.05 -27.87 -2.32
C ASN A 103 -24.18 -27.51 -1.34
N ALA A 104 -24.75 -26.31 -1.46
CA ALA A 104 -25.80 -25.82 -0.56
C ALA A 104 -26.90 -25.01 -1.29
N PRO A 105 -27.50 -25.51 -2.40
CA PRO A 105 -28.43 -24.75 -3.23
C PRO A 105 -29.64 -24.22 -2.45
N LYS A 106 -30.19 -25.03 -1.53
CA LYS A 106 -31.34 -24.63 -0.69
C LYS A 106 -31.04 -23.49 0.28
N GLN A 107 -29.76 -23.30 0.63
CA GLN A 107 -29.30 -22.31 1.61
C GLN A 107 -28.48 -21.19 0.94
N PHE A 108 -28.43 -21.16 -0.39
CA PHE A 108 -27.59 -20.22 -1.15
C PHE A 108 -27.81 -18.76 -0.73
N SER A 109 -29.07 -18.32 -0.61
CA SER A 109 -29.37 -16.94 -0.21
C SER A 109 -28.84 -16.64 1.18
N ALA A 110 -29.09 -17.51 2.16
CA ALA A 110 -28.63 -17.32 3.53
C ALA A 110 -27.10 -17.23 3.64
N TYR A 111 -26.37 -18.11 2.92
CA TYR A 111 -24.91 -18.04 2.87
C TYR A 111 -24.41 -16.81 2.13
N SER A 112 -25.05 -16.44 1.01
CA SER A 112 -24.73 -15.21 0.28
C SER A 112 -24.90 -13.96 1.15
N ASP A 113 -25.99 -13.88 1.92
CA ASP A 113 -26.28 -12.77 2.83
C ASP A 113 -25.27 -12.73 3.99
N THR A 114 -24.87 -13.89 4.50
CA THR A 114 -23.80 -13.98 5.52
C THR A 114 -22.48 -13.48 4.95
N LEU A 115 -22.11 -13.87 3.74
CA LEU A 115 -20.91 -13.37 3.06
C LEU A 115 -20.98 -11.85 2.81
N LYS A 116 -22.17 -11.31 2.56
CA LYS A 116 -22.44 -9.88 2.36
C LYS A 116 -22.38 -9.05 3.64
N THR A 117 -22.45 -9.67 4.81
CA THR A 117 -22.53 -8.97 6.11
C THR A 117 -21.32 -9.27 6.99
N ASN A 118 -21.03 -10.54 7.21
CA ASN A 118 -20.03 -11.02 8.17
C ASN A 118 -18.91 -11.87 7.54
N GLY A 119 -18.96 -12.11 6.22
CA GLY A 119 -17.89 -12.77 5.47
C GLY A 119 -17.02 -11.76 4.73
N CYS A 120 -17.17 -11.68 3.41
CA CYS A 120 -16.40 -10.77 2.55
C CYS A 120 -16.53 -9.31 3.01
N ALA A 121 -17.74 -8.89 3.39
CA ALA A 121 -18.01 -7.50 3.77
C ALA A 121 -17.38 -7.05 5.09
N TYR A 122 -16.88 -8.00 5.87
CA TYR A 122 -16.12 -7.70 7.09
C TYR A 122 -14.88 -6.88 6.76
N CYS A 123 -14.13 -7.29 5.73
CA CYS A 123 -12.92 -6.60 5.26
C CYS A 123 -13.13 -5.79 3.98
N HIS A 124 -14.08 -6.17 3.13
CA HIS A 124 -14.28 -5.52 1.83
C HIS A 124 -15.46 -4.55 1.85
N ASN A 125 -15.34 -3.50 1.07
CA ASN A 125 -16.51 -2.73 0.66
C ASN A 125 -17.32 -3.57 -0.33
N ILE A 126 -18.64 -3.59 -0.18
CA ILE A 126 -19.55 -4.33 -1.07
C ILE A 126 -20.22 -3.36 -2.01
N VAL A 127 -20.32 -3.74 -3.28
CA VAL A 127 -21.04 -3.02 -4.33
C VAL A 127 -22.13 -3.89 -4.92
N GLU A 128 -23.17 -3.25 -5.45
CA GLU A 128 -24.25 -3.95 -6.13
C GLU A 128 -23.78 -4.60 -7.43
N SER A 129 -24.29 -5.79 -7.72
CA SER A 129 -24.09 -6.44 -9.00
C SER A 129 -24.89 -5.76 -10.10
N LYS A 130 -24.37 -5.81 -11.32
CA LYS A 130 -25.07 -5.34 -12.53
C LYS A 130 -26.03 -6.42 -13.03
N ALA A 131 -27.06 -5.99 -13.75
CA ALA A 131 -27.96 -6.92 -14.44
C ALA A 131 -27.15 -7.85 -15.38
N GLY A 132 -27.33 -9.16 -15.21
CA GLY A 132 -26.60 -10.19 -15.97
C GLY A 132 -25.34 -10.74 -15.27
N ASP A 133 -24.96 -10.22 -14.11
CA ASP A 133 -23.84 -10.77 -13.33
C ASP A 133 -24.14 -12.17 -12.77
N ALA A 134 -23.12 -13.03 -12.72
CA ALA A 134 -23.22 -14.39 -12.17
C ALA A 134 -23.38 -14.45 -10.64
N VAL A 135 -23.16 -13.31 -9.97
CA VAL A 135 -23.10 -13.15 -8.51
C VAL A 135 -24.08 -12.08 -8.04
N PRO A 136 -24.70 -12.23 -6.85
CA PRO A 136 -25.76 -11.32 -6.37
C PRO A 136 -25.23 -9.95 -5.89
N TRP A 137 -23.96 -9.88 -5.52
CA TRP A 137 -23.22 -8.66 -5.18
C TRP A 137 -21.73 -8.92 -5.42
N ARG A 138 -20.93 -7.85 -5.44
CA ARG A 138 -19.48 -7.94 -5.63
C ARG A 138 -18.73 -7.22 -4.51
N THR A 139 -17.50 -7.61 -4.25
CA THR A 139 -16.57 -6.77 -3.49
C THR A 139 -16.10 -5.63 -4.39
N ALA A 140 -15.85 -4.47 -3.79
CA ALA A 140 -15.22 -3.37 -4.48
C ALA A 140 -13.81 -3.79 -4.94
N PRO A 141 -13.37 -3.36 -6.14
CA PRO A 141 -12.01 -3.61 -6.59
C PRO A 141 -10.98 -3.20 -5.54
N LEU A 142 -10.01 -4.08 -5.29
CA LEU A 142 -8.91 -3.80 -4.39
C LEU A 142 -7.78 -3.10 -5.14
N ASN A 143 -7.49 -1.87 -4.75
CA ASN A 143 -6.39 -1.09 -5.33
C ASN A 143 -5.76 -0.18 -4.28
N VAL A 144 -4.70 -0.65 -3.61
CA VAL A 144 -3.94 0.16 -2.66
C VAL A 144 -2.93 1.00 -3.42
N ASN A 145 -2.89 2.31 -3.17
CA ASN A 145 -1.89 3.16 -3.79
C ASN A 145 -0.49 2.82 -3.27
N ASP A 146 0.41 2.48 -4.18
CA ASP A 146 1.77 2.04 -3.94
C ASP A 146 2.77 3.20 -3.85
N ASP A 147 2.43 4.37 -4.39
CA ASP A 147 3.27 5.58 -4.30
C ASP A 147 2.47 6.90 -4.25
N TRP A 148 2.37 7.50 -3.06
CA TRP A 148 1.77 8.82 -2.86
C TRP A 148 2.69 9.99 -3.26
N PHE A 149 3.97 9.72 -3.50
CA PHE A 149 4.99 10.70 -3.84
C PHE A 149 5.78 10.32 -5.11
N SER A 150 5.06 9.96 -6.18
CA SER A 150 5.63 9.54 -7.49
C SER A 150 6.60 10.52 -8.19
N LYS A 151 6.75 11.75 -7.68
CA LYS A 151 7.67 12.79 -8.15
C LYS A 151 8.69 13.25 -7.10
N ALA A 152 8.74 12.57 -5.96
CA ALA A 152 9.77 12.77 -4.96
C ALA A 152 10.48 11.44 -4.69
N GLN A 153 11.65 11.52 -4.07
CA GLN A 153 12.41 10.36 -3.64
C GLN A 153 12.55 10.39 -2.12
N PHE A 154 12.40 9.22 -1.52
CA PHE A 154 12.64 9.01 -0.10
C PHE A 154 13.21 7.60 0.09
N ASN A 155 14.24 7.50 0.93
CA ASN A 155 14.95 6.26 1.20
C ASN A 155 14.76 5.90 2.68
N HIS A 156 13.90 4.92 2.98
CA HIS A 156 13.65 4.45 4.34
C HIS A 156 14.92 3.84 4.95
N GLY A 157 15.78 3.21 4.14
CA GLY A 157 17.07 2.65 4.58
C GLY A 157 18.02 3.68 5.18
N ALA A 158 18.08 4.88 4.60
CA ALA A 158 18.83 6.00 5.15
C ALA A 158 18.23 6.54 6.47
N HIS A 159 16.95 6.28 6.73
CA HIS A 159 16.20 6.73 7.91
C HIS A 159 15.93 5.61 8.93
N ARG A 160 16.55 4.43 8.77
CA ARG A 160 16.27 3.23 9.58
C ARG A 160 16.49 3.38 11.09
N THR A 161 17.15 4.44 11.54
CA THR A 161 17.35 4.75 12.96
C THR A 161 16.19 5.54 13.57
N GLN A 162 15.26 6.02 12.74
CA GLN A 162 14.04 6.71 13.17
C GLN A 162 12.91 5.70 13.37
N GLN A 163 12.02 5.98 14.33
CA GLN A 163 10.81 5.21 14.53
C GLN A 163 9.79 5.52 13.43
N CYS A 164 9.06 4.51 12.94
CA CYS A 164 8.04 4.69 11.89
C CYS A 164 7.03 5.80 12.25
N ILE A 165 6.57 5.78 13.50
CA ILE A 165 5.58 6.72 14.06
C ILE A 165 6.08 8.16 14.22
N SER A 166 7.38 8.41 14.04
CA SER A 166 7.92 9.77 14.02
C SER A 166 7.44 10.55 12.79
N CYS A 167 7.15 9.85 11.69
CA CYS A 167 6.65 10.42 10.44
C CYS A 167 5.21 9.97 10.11
N HIS A 168 4.89 8.68 10.32
CA HIS A 168 3.62 8.08 9.93
C HIS A 168 2.69 7.91 11.14
N LYS A 169 1.67 8.77 11.26
CA LYS A 169 0.68 8.73 12.35
C LYS A 169 -0.47 7.76 12.05
N VAL A 170 -0.11 6.48 11.91
CA VAL A 170 -1.07 5.40 11.59
C VAL A 170 -1.89 4.93 12.79
N GLU A 171 -1.43 5.17 14.01
CA GLU A 171 -2.13 4.75 15.24
C GLU A 171 -3.49 5.45 15.38
N ASP A 172 -3.63 6.65 14.78
CA ASP A 172 -4.86 7.43 14.77
C ASP A 172 -5.78 7.09 13.58
N SER A 173 -5.40 6.11 12.74
CA SER A 173 -6.17 5.75 11.55
C SER A 173 -7.27 4.75 11.90
N GLU A 174 -8.50 5.24 11.82
CA GLU A 174 -9.74 4.50 12.03
C GLU A 174 -10.35 3.99 10.72
N SER A 175 -9.70 4.28 9.59
CA SER A 175 -10.13 3.84 8.27
C SER A 175 -8.98 3.59 7.32
N SER A 176 -9.16 2.61 6.45
CA SER A 176 -8.30 2.34 5.29
C SER A 176 -8.32 3.48 4.25
N ALA A 177 -9.23 4.45 4.39
CA ALA A 177 -9.24 5.67 3.59
C ALA A 177 -8.24 6.73 4.11
N ASP A 178 -7.74 6.59 5.33
CA ASP A 178 -6.82 7.56 5.93
C ASP A 178 -5.45 7.47 5.28
N VAL A 179 -4.97 8.59 4.74
CA VAL A 179 -3.65 8.68 4.12
C VAL A 179 -2.62 9.13 5.15
N ALA A 180 -1.96 8.16 5.79
CA ALA A 180 -0.93 8.39 6.80
C ALA A 180 0.46 8.71 6.20
N ILE A 181 0.51 9.55 5.17
CA ILE A 181 1.75 9.99 4.52
C ILE A 181 2.19 11.32 5.13
N PRO A 182 3.45 11.45 5.61
CA PRO A 182 3.93 12.64 6.28
C PRO A 182 3.86 13.88 5.39
N ASP A 183 3.66 15.03 6.02
CA ASP A 183 3.75 16.30 5.31
C ASP A 183 5.19 16.80 5.16
N ARG A 184 5.35 17.86 4.38
CA ARG A 184 6.65 18.51 4.20
C ARG A 184 7.23 19.00 5.54
N LYS A 185 6.40 19.38 6.51
CA LYS A 185 6.86 19.88 7.80
C LYS A 185 7.57 18.78 8.58
N SER A 186 7.11 17.52 8.50
CA SER A 186 7.79 16.36 9.08
C SER A 186 9.23 16.23 8.59
N CYS A 187 9.46 16.31 7.27
CA CYS A 187 10.81 16.24 6.69
C CYS A 187 11.69 17.41 7.17
N LEU A 188 11.09 18.60 7.26
CA LEU A 188 11.76 19.83 7.69
C LEU A 188 11.98 19.93 9.20
N GLN A 189 11.72 18.89 9.99
CA GLN A 189 12.21 18.83 11.36
C GLN A 189 13.72 18.51 11.36
N CYS A 190 14.16 17.64 10.47
CA CYS A 190 15.55 17.19 10.35
C CYS A 190 16.30 17.84 9.17
N HIS A 191 15.63 18.12 8.05
CA HIS A 191 16.26 18.74 6.87
C HIS A 191 16.10 20.27 6.88
N SER A 192 17.17 21.05 6.68
CA SER A 192 17.15 22.51 6.96
C SER A 192 17.30 23.45 5.76
N GLY A 193 17.15 22.96 4.53
CA GLY A 193 17.41 23.80 3.35
C GLY A 193 18.91 23.92 3.07
N ASN A 194 19.29 24.77 2.11
CA ASN A 194 20.68 24.91 1.65
C ASN A 194 21.66 25.42 2.72
N LYS A 195 21.15 25.93 3.84
CA LYS A 195 21.98 26.40 4.95
C LYS A 195 22.00 25.34 6.05
N PRO A 196 23.20 24.87 6.47
CA PRO A 196 23.33 24.02 7.64
C PRO A 196 22.70 24.67 8.87
N LYS A 197 21.96 23.88 9.65
CA LYS A 197 21.50 24.26 10.99
C LYS A 197 22.02 23.22 11.98
N HIS A 198 22.18 23.61 13.24
CA HIS A 198 22.66 22.71 14.28
C HIS A 198 21.81 21.43 14.33
N LYS A 199 22.46 20.25 14.29
CA LYS A 199 21.85 18.91 14.29
C LYS A 199 20.84 18.65 13.17
N ARG A 200 20.96 19.37 12.04
CA ARG A 200 20.06 19.22 10.90
C ARG A 200 20.85 19.04 9.61
N ILE A 201 20.28 18.26 8.70
CA ILE A 201 20.90 17.91 7.43
C ILE A 201 20.62 19.06 6.45
N ALA A 202 21.68 19.65 5.89
CA ALA A 202 21.54 20.61 4.80
C ALA A 202 20.97 19.88 3.56
N SER A 203 19.97 20.45 2.91
CA SER A 203 19.27 19.81 1.80
C SER A 203 18.69 20.85 0.85
N ASN A 204 18.72 20.58 -0.45
CA ASN A 204 18.16 21.47 -1.46
C ASN A 204 16.89 20.87 -2.07
N CYS A 205 16.26 21.58 -3.00
CA CYS A 205 15.04 21.10 -3.68
C CYS A 205 15.26 19.73 -4.35
N MET A 206 16.45 19.52 -4.91
CA MET A 206 16.82 18.30 -5.64
C MET A 206 17.10 17.12 -4.70
N SER A 207 17.35 17.37 -3.42
CA SER A 207 17.52 16.31 -2.41
C SER A 207 16.27 15.45 -2.26
N CYS A 208 15.08 16.01 -2.55
CA CYS A 208 13.81 15.28 -2.48
C CYS A 208 13.10 15.19 -3.83
N HIS A 209 13.27 16.16 -4.73
CA HIS A 209 12.57 16.19 -6.00
C HIS A 209 13.52 15.94 -7.18
N ASN A 210 13.12 15.03 -8.06
CA ASN A 210 13.81 14.85 -9.33
C ASN A 210 13.31 15.89 -10.33
N PHE A 211 14.21 16.75 -10.80
CA PHE A 211 13.93 17.73 -11.86
C PHE A 211 14.56 17.24 -13.17
N HIS A 212 13.81 17.38 -14.27
CA HIS A 212 14.07 16.78 -15.58
C HIS A 212 13.98 15.24 -15.59
N GLN A 213 13.14 14.68 -16.46
CA GLN A 213 12.90 13.22 -16.54
C GLN A 213 14.11 12.41 -17.06
N ALA A 214 15.28 13.04 -17.23
CA ALA A 214 16.45 12.47 -17.90
C ALA A 214 17.32 11.54 -17.04
N HIS A 215 16.91 11.21 -15.81
CA HIS A 215 17.59 10.21 -14.98
C HIS A 215 16.65 9.13 -14.45
N ARG A 216 15.48 8.93 -15.09
CA ARG A 216 14.78 7.65 -14.97
C ARG A 216 15.67 6.60 -15.63
N GLY A 217 16.55 6.02 -14.82
CA GLY A 217 17.35 4.88 -15.22
C GLY A 217 16.43 3.69 -15.51
N ASP A 218 16.00 3.57 -16.76
CA ASP A 218 16.41 2.36 -17.48
C ASP A 218 17.92 2.34 -17.35
N ALA A 219 18.43 1.35 -16.64
CA ALA A 219 19.81 1.20 -16.21
C ALA A 219 20.77 2.05 -17.07
N LEU A 220 21.41 3.05 -16.46
CA LEU A 220 22.69 3.48 -17.00
C LEU A 220 23.52 2.20 -17.05
N ASN A 221 23.73 1.67 -18.26
CA ASN A 221 24.60 0.53 -18.49
C ASN A 221 25.97 0.97 -17.96
N THR A 222 26.28 0.64 -16.72
CA THR A 222 27.56 0.97 -16.07
C THR A 222 28.72 0.14 -16.65
N GLY A 223 28.64 -0.22 -17.93
CA GLY A 223 29.63 -0.98 -18.67
C GLY A 223 29.83 -0.50 -20.11
N GLU A 224 29.12 0.53 -20.57
CA GLU A 224 29.37 1.08 -21.90
C GLU A 224 30.58 2.02 -21.83
N LYS A 225 31.70 1.57 -22.42
CA LYS A 225 32.91 2.38 -22.54
C LYS A 225 32.58 3.57 -23.44
N ILE A 226 32.60 4.77 -22.86
CA ILE A 226 32.52 6.02 -23.62
C ILE A 226 33.69 6.01 -24.62
N SER A 227 33.39 6.18 -25.90
CA SER A 227 34.44 6.23 -26.92
C SER A 227 35.18 7.56 -26.85
N ASP A 228 36.48 7.57 -27.18
CA ASP A 228 37.29 8.80 -27.18
C ASP A 228 36.68 9.90 -28.08
N LYS A 229 35.93 9.49 -29.12
CA LYS A 229 35.17 10.40 -29.99
C LYS A 229 34.07 11.16 -29.24
N ASP A 230 33.38 10.51 -28.31
CA ASP A 230 32.30 11.15 -27.54
C ASP A 230 32.86 12.13 -26.51
N VAL A 231 34.04 11.82 -25.96
CA VAL A 231 34.79 12.72 -25.09
C VAL A 231 35.27 13.96 -25.86
N ASP A 232 35.79 13.78 -27.07
CA ASP A 232 36.25 14.89 -27.91
C ASP A 232 35.11 15.84 -28.31
N VAL A 233 33.92 15.30 -28.61
CA VAL A 233 32.73 16.11 -28.88
C VAL A 233 32.37 16.95 -27.66
N LEU A 234 32.34 16.36 -26.45
CA LEU A 234 32.03 17.09 -25.22
C LEU A 234 33.05 18.18 -24.90
N LEU A 235 34.34 17.93 -25.16
CA LEU A 235 35.40 18.92 -24.96
C LEU A 235 35.37 20.04 -26.01
N SER A 236 34.86 19.77 -27.21
CA SER A 236 34.69 20.78 -28.26
C SER A 236 33.56 21.78 -27.98
N ILE A 237 32.52 21.37 -27.25
CA ILE A 237 31.38 22.24 -26.87
C ILE A 237 31.84 23.33 -25.89
N ASN A 238 32.85 23.05 -25.06
CA ASN A 238 33.39 24.01 -24.10
C ASN A 238 34.45 24.95 -24.70
N LYS A 239 34.77 24.80 -25.99
CA LYS A 239 35.64 25.69 -26.76
C LYS A 239 34.82 26.48 -27.78
N GLN A 240 33.83 27.25 -27.32
CA GLN A 240 33.31 28.37 -28.11
C GLN A 240 34.06 29.63 -27.66
N PRO A 241 34.69 30.39 -28.58
CA PRO A 241 35.37 31.63 -28.20
C PRO A 241 34.32 32.67 -27.76
N LYS A 242 34.71 33.53 -26.81
CA LYS A 242 33.95 34.71 -26.42
C LYS A 242 33.72 35.65 -27.59
#